data_AF-A0A5Y4V7M8-F1
#
_entry.id   AF-A0A5Y4V7M8-F1
#
_cell.length_a   1.000
_cell.length_b   1.000
_cell.length_c   1.000
_cell.angle_alpha   90.00
_cell.angle_beta   90.00
_cell.angle_gamma   90.00
#
_symmetry.space_group_name_H-M   'P 1'
#
loop_
_entity.id
_entity.type
_entity.pdbx_description
1 polymer ?
#
loop_
_entity_poly.entity_id
_entity_poly.type
_entity_poly.pdbx_seq_one_letter_code
_entity_poly.pdbx_strand_id
1 'polypeptide(L)'
;MEKKNRPLQAANSDIRMSDVTPHTERIQASKRTPKKHRARVYMLRTGVEGWTENDILRYCRLSSGRNYASELERQLDIQLERIDEKNPDGIGAHLRYRFASRGDVLKVIQHVNHLAAINEHKGLSAQEIADILNLYPGAYNAA
;
A
#
# COMPACT_ATOMS: atom_id res chain seq x y z
N MET A 1 -0.78 42.50 -41.18
CA MET A 1 0.41 42.06 -40.43
C MET A 1 0.46 42.87 -39.15
N GLU A 2 0.21 42.25 -38.01
CA GLU A 2 0.33 42.91 -36.71
C GLU A 2 1.02 41.94 -35.75
N LYS A 3 2.29 42.19 -35.46
CA LYS A 3 3.10 41.41 -34.53
C LYS A 3 2.89 42.01 -33.14
N LYS A 4 2.16 41.29 -32.28
CA LYS A 4 1.96 41.68 -30.87
C LYS A 4 3.27 41.48 -30.10
N ASN A 5 3.79 42.58 -29.54
CA ASN A 5 5.07 42.68 -28.83
C ASN A 5 5.16 41.70 -27.64
N ARG A 6 6.27 40.96 -27.54
CA ARG A 6 6.67 40.23 -26.31
C ARG A 6 7.42 41.22 -25.39
N PRO A 7 7.17 41.23 -24.08
CA PRO A 7 8.05 41.93 -23.15
C PRO A 7 9.37 41.16 -23.00
N LEU A 8 10.47 41.92 -23.06
CA LEU A 8 11.84 41.47 -22.86
C LEU A 8 12.06 41.08 -21.38
N GLN A 9 12.79 39.99 -21.16
CA GLN A 9 13.23 39.55 -19.84
C GLN A 9 14.15 40.59 -19.21
N ALA A 10 13.86 40.99 -17.97
CA ALA A 10 14.78 41.75 -17.14
C ALA A 10 15.83 40.78 -16.55
N ALA A 11 17.10 41.05 -16.84
CA ALA A 11 18.23 40.42 -16.17
C ALA A 11 18.40 41.06 -14.79
N ASN A 12 18.10 40.30 -13.73
CA ASN A 12 18.49 40.67 -12.37
C ASN A 12 19.73 39.85 -11.99
N SER A 13 20.88 40.46 -12.19
CA SER A 13 22.10 40.16 -11.45
C SER A 13 22.04 40.88 -10.12
N ASP A 14 21.96 40.15 -9.00
CA ASP A 14 22.71 40.58 -7.81
C ASP A 14 22.97 39.46 -6.81
N ILE A 15 24.13 39.57 -6.20
CA ILE A 15 24.88 38.55 -5.49
C ILE A 15 24.71 38.74 -3.97
N ARG A 16 24.66 37.62 -3.22
CA ARG A 16 24.83 37.44 -1.75
C ARG A 16 23.68 37.86 -0.82
N MET A 17 23.01 36.86 -0.24
CA MET A 17 23.42 36.31 1.07
C MET A 17 22.93 34.87 1.16
N SER A 18 23.87 33.94 1.34
CA SER A 18 23.56 32.57 1.74
C SER A 18 22.99 32.61 3.15
N ASP A 19 21.67 32.48 3.27
CA ASP A 19 20.98 32.17 4.52
C ASP A 19 21.39 30.75 4.93
N VAL A 20 22.50 30.64 5.65
CA VAL A 20 22.93 29.39 6.27
C VAL A 20 22.06 29.22 7.51
N THR A 21 20.86 28.68 7.30
CA THR A 21 20.05 28.15 8.39
C THR A 21 20.89 27.08 9.11
N PRO A 22 21.09 27.16 10.44
CA PRO A 22 21.82 26.13 11.15
C PRO A 22 21.15 24.78 10.89
N HIS A 23 21.94 23.77 10.56
CA HIS A 23 21.46 22.39 10.45
C HIS A 23 21.13 21.91 11.86
N THR A 24 19.98 22.32 12.38
CA THR A 24 19.35 21.65 13.50
C THR A 24 19.20 20.21 13.05
N GLU A 25 19.89 19.28 13.71
CA GLU A 25 19.70 17.86 13.50
C GLU A 25 18.23 17.58 13.71
N ARG A 26 17.49 17.56 12.60
CA ARG A 26 16.07 17.28 12.62
C ARG A 26 16.03 15.81 12.92
N ILE A 27 15.82 15.46 14.20
CA ILE A 27 15.52 14.09 14.64
C ILE A 27 14.47 13.60 13.65
N GLN A 28 14.89 12.75 12.71
CA GLN A 28 14.00 12.27 11.67
C GLN A 28 12.98 11.44 12.42
N ALA A 29 11.75 11.95 12.50
CA ALA A 29 10.64 11.19 13.01
C ALA A 29 10.64 9.84 12.30
N SER A 30 10.50 8.76 13.06
CA SER A 30 10.50 7.38 12.54
C SER A 30 9.72 7.34 11.23
N LYS A 31 10.32 6.82 10.16
CA LYS A 31 9.69 6.79 8.82
C LYS A 31 8.28 6.24 8.97
N ARG A 32 7.28 7.08 8.64
CA ARG A 32 5.87 6.71 8.71
C ARG A 32 5.64 5.44 7.89
N THR A 33 4.96 4.46 8.46
CA THR A 33 4.63 3.21 7.75
C THR A 33 3.97 3.53 6.40
N PRO A 34 4.52 3.06 5.27
CA PRO A 34 4.01 3.38 3.95
C PRO A 34 2.55 2.96 3.74
N LYS A 35 1.82 3.70 2.89
CA LYS A 35 0.40 3.43 2.57
C LYS A 35 0.17 1.98 2.13
N LYS A 36 0.98 1.50 1.17
CA LYS A 36 0.89 0.14 0.64
C LYS A 36 1.21 -0.93 1.69
N HIS A 37 2.15 -0.66 2.61
CA HIS A 37 2.45 -1.59 3.69
C HIS A 37 1.23 -1.77 4.61
N ARG A 38 0.62 -0.66 5.04
CA ARG A 38 -0.59 -0.69 5.89
C ARG A 38 -1.73 -1.47 5.21
N ALA A 39 -1.95 -1.22 3.92
CA ALA A 39 -2.96 -1.94 3.14
C ALA A 39 -2.66 -3.45 3.06
N ARG A 40 -1.43 -3.84 2.70
CA ARG A 40 -1.05 -5.26 2.58
C ARG A 40 -1.14 -6.01 3.90
N VAL A 41 -0.73 -5.39 5.01
CA VAL A 41 -0.90 -5.98 6.35
C VAL A 41 -2.37 -6.15 6.69
N TYR A 42 -3.23 -5.19 6.35
CA TYR A 42 -4.67 -5.33 6.53
C TYR A 42 -5.22 -6.50 5.70
N MET A 43 -4.89 -6.56 4.40
CA MET A 43 -5.30 -7.65 3.51
C MET A 43 -4.94 -9.02 4.10
N LEU A 44 -3.68 -9.18 4.56
CA LEU A 44 -3.21 -10.39 5.21
C LEU A 44 -4.04 -10.76 6.45
N ARG A 45 -4.48 -9.78 7.24
CA ARG A 45 -5.23 -10.00 8.49
C ARG A 45 -6.72 -10.27 8.30
N THR A 46 -7.25 -10.21 7.07
CA THR A 46 -8.68 -10.50 6.83
C THR A 46 -9.00 -12.00 6.73
N GLY A 47 -8.00 -12.85 6.51
CA GLY A 47 -8.22 -14.29 6.49
C GLY A 47 -9.15 -14.73 5.36
N VAL A 48 -10.01 -15.70 5.69
CA VAL A 48 -11.02 -16.24 4.76
C VAL A 48 -12.15 -15.26 4.42
N GLU A 49 -12.30 -14.16 5.17
CA GLU A 49 -13.31 -13.13 4.91
C GLU A 49 -12.86 -12.15 3.81
N GLY A 50 -11.56 -12.02 3.58
CA GLY A 50 -11.03 -11.14 2.54
C GLY A 50 -11.34 -9.65 2.75
N TRP A 51 -11.14 -8.83 1.72
CA TRP A 51 -11.29 -7.38 1.78
C TRP A 51 -11.90 -6.79 0.53
N THR A 52 -12.60 -5.66 0.66
CA THR A 52 -12.99 -4.78 -0.44
C THR A 52 -12.06 -3.57 -0.55
N GLU A 53 -12.20 -2.79 -1.62
CA GLU A 53 -11.53 -1.47 -1.70
C GLU A 53 -11.97 -0.55 -0.55
N ASN A 54 -13.26 -0.53 -0.20
CA ASN A 54 -13.80 0.31 0.87
C ASN A 54 -13.23 -0.06 2.24
N ASP A 55 -13.01 -1.35 2.50
CA ASP A 55 -12.37 -1.82 3.72
C ASP A 55 -10.96 -1.21 3.88
N ILE A 56 -10.19 -1.18 2.79
CA ILE A 56 -8.86 -0.55 2.78
C ILE A 56 -8.98 0.96 3.08
N LEU A 57 -9.91 1.67 2.44
CA LEU A 57 -10.08 3.10 2.69
C LEU A 57 -10.42 3.36 4.17
N ARG A 58 -11.39 2.62 4.71
CA ARG A 58 -11.91 2.78 6.07
C ARG A 58 -10.89 2.37 7.13
N TYR A 59 -10.44 1.11 7.10
CA TYR A 59 -9.62 0.54 8.16
C TYR A 59 -8.16 0.93 8.04
N CYS A 60 -7.65 1.16 6.83
CA CYS A 60 -6.28 1.67 6.65
C CYS A 60 -6.22 3.20 6.63
N ARG A 61 -7.32 3.94 6.79
CA ARG A 61 -7.35 5.42 6.74
C ARG A 61 -6.59 5.94 5.52
N LEU A 62 -6.93 5.43 4.33
CA LEU A 62 -6.32 5.78 3.06
C LEU A 62 -7.33 6.50 2.17
N SER A 63 -6.83 7.39 1.31
CA SER A 63 -7.64 8.08 0.30
C SER A 63 -7.79 7.28 -1.00
N SER A 64 -7.06 6.17 -1.15
CA SER A 64 -7.14 5.26 -2.29
C SER A 64 -6.64 3.88 -1.87
N GLY A 65 -7.38 2.84 -2.29
CA GLY A 65 -7.01 1.43 -2.17
C GLY A 65 -6.85 0.73 -3.51
N ARG A 66 -6.97 1.49 -4.62
CA ARG A 66 -7.02 0.94 -5.98
C ARG A 66 -5.72 0.28 -6.35
N ASN A 67 -5.83 -0.79 -7.15
CA ASN A 67 -4.73 -1.54 -7.74
C ASN A 67 -3.80 -2.25 -6.77
N TYR A 68 -4.06 -2.23 -5.45
CA TYR A 68 -3.18 -2.92 -4.50
C TYR A 68 -3.28 -4.44 -4.62
N ALA A 69 -4.48 -4.98 -4.82
CA ALA A 69 -4.70 -6.40 -5.09
C ALA A 69 -4.03 -6.84 -6.39
N SER A 70 -4.31 -6.16 -7.51
CA SER A 70 -3.73 -6.48 -8.81
C SER A 70 -2.23 -6.22 -8.91
N GLU A 71 -1.68 -5.31 -8.10
CA GLU A 71 -0.24 -5.15 -7.94
C GLU A 71 0.41 -6.37 -7.28
N LEU A 72 -0.20 -6.92 -6.22
CA LEU A 72 0.31 -8.13 -5.57
C LEU A 72 0.30 -9.32 -6.52
N GLU A 73 -0.80 -9.53 -7.25
CA GLU A 73 -0.91 -10.60 -8.25
C GLU A 73 0.22 -10.53 -9.28
N ARG A 74 0.45 -9.34 -9.85
CA ARG A 74 1.52 -9.14 -10.85
C ARG A 74 2.91 -9.29 -10.25
N GLN A 75 3.15 -8.79 -9.04
CA GLN A 75 4.50 -8.80 -8.44
C GLN A 75 4.91 -10.17 -7.93
N LEU A 76 3.96 -10.99 -7.51
CA LEU A 76 4.22 -12.26 -6.81
C LEU A 76 3.74 -13.49 -7.56
N ASP A 77 3.14 -13.29 -8.73
CA ASP A 77 2.53 -14.33 -9.54
C ASP A 77 1.59 -15.20 -8.68
N ILE A 78 0.61 -14.52 -8.08
CA ILE A 78 -0.45 -15.12 -7.27
C ILE A 78 -1.81 -14.80 -7.90
N GLN A 79 -2.81 -15.61 -7.60
CA GLN A 79 -4.18 -15.39 -8.04
C GLN A 79 -5.08 -15.15 -6.83
N LEU A 80 -5.70 -13.97 -6.78
CA LEU A 80 -6.68 -13.67 -5.75
C LEU A 80 -8.06 -14.15 -6.19
N GLU A 81 -8.78 -14.75 -5.28
CA GLU A 81 -10.21 -15.00 -5.46
C GLU A 81 -10.95 -13.66 -5.48
N ARG A 82 -12.02 -13.60 -6.27
CA ARG A 82 -12.84 -12.42 -6.48
C ARG A 82 -14.30 -12.83 -6.33
N ILE A 83 -14.97 -12.21 -5.37
CA ILE A 83 -16.38 -12.44 -5.07
C ILE A 83 -17.12 -11.12 -5.24
N ASP A 84 -18.21 -11.12 -6.00
CA ASP A 84 -19.08 -9.95 -6.09
C ASP A 84 -19.84 -9.75 -4.78
N GLU A 85 -19.63 -8.61 -4.14
CA GLU A 85 -20.36 -8.17 -2.96
C GLU A 85 -21.31 -7.03 -3.34
N LYS A 86 -22.62 -7.25 -3.19
CA LYS A 86 -23.61 -6.20 -3.46
C LYS A 86 -23.42 -5.02 -2.51
N ASN A 87 -23.54 -3.82 -3.05
CA ASN A 87 -23.45 -2.62 -2.24
C ASN A 87 -24.65 -2.54 -1.27
N PRO A 88 -24.46 -1.99 -0.05
CA PRO A 88 -25.55 -1.87 0.93
C PRO A 88 -26.75 -1.04 0.47
N ASP A 89 -26.54 -0.10 -0.45
CA ASP A 89 -27.58 0.71 -1.08
C ASP A 89 -28.30 0.00 -2.24
N GLY A 90 -27.87 -1.23 -2.57
CA GLY A 90 -28.40 -2.03 -3.67
C GLY A 90 -27.93 -1.62 -5.06
N ILE A 91 -27.06 -0.62 -5.20
CA ILE A 91 -26.61 -0.09 -6.49
C ILE A 91 -25.19 -0.58 -6.77
N GLY A 92 -25.06 -1.54 -7.68
CA GLY A 92 -23.76 -2.10 -8.07
C GLY A 92 -23.18 -3.06 -7.04
N ALA A 93 -21.92 -3.42 -7.24
CA ALA A 93 -21.18 -4.34 -6.39
C ALA A 93 -19.71 -3.91 -6.26
N HIS A 94 -19.11 -4.25 -5.13
CA HIS A 94 -17.66 -4.22 -4.92
C HIS A 94 -17.09 -5.63 -5.05
N LEU A 95 -15.86 -5.73 -5.55
CA LEU A 95 -15.12 -6.98 -5.49
C LEU A 95 -14.55 -7.17 -4.09
N ARG A 96 -14.89 -8.30 -3.48
CA ARG A 96 -14.22 -8.85 -2.31
C ARG A 96 -13.10 -9.77 -2.77
N TYR A 97 -11.88 -9.41 -2.39
CA TYR A 97 -10.67 -10.15 -2.71
C TYR A 97 -10.29 -11.05 -1.55
N ARG A 98 -9.79 -12.25 -1.86
CA ARG A 98 -9.25 -13.19 -0.87
C ARG A 98 -8.03 -13.92 -1.40
N PHE A 99 -7.08 -14.24 -0.51
CA PHE A 99 -5.97 -15.11 -0.87
C PHE A 99 -6.46 -16.56 -1.02
N ALA A 100 -6.14 -17.18 -2.16
CA ALA A 100 -6.58 -18.54 -2.49
C ALA A 100 -5.89 -19.60 -1.62
N SER A 101 -4.66 -19.34 -1.17
CA SER A 101 -3.87 -20.34 -0.46
C SER A 101 -2.95 -19.75 0.62
N ARG A 102 -2.63 -20.56 1.63
CA ARG A 102 -1.59 -20.23 2.62
C ARG A 102 -0.22 -20.03 1.98
N GLY A 103 0.06 -20.66 0.83
CA GLY A 103 1.28 -20.45 0.05
C GLY A 103 1.40 -19.03 -0.49
N ASP A 104 0.31 -18.48 -1.03
CA ASP A 104 0.28 -17.11 -1.53
C ASP A 104 0.39 -16.09 -0.40
N VAL A 105 -0.25 -16.37 0.75
CA VAL A 105 -0.11 -15.58 1.97
C VAL A 105 1.35 -15.50 2.41
N LEU A 106 2.09 -16.62 2.39
CA LEU A 106 3.52 -16.64 2.72
C LEU A 106 4.35 -15.77 1.77
N LYS A 107 4.11 -15.85 0.45
CA LYS A 107 4.79 -14.99 -0.53
C LYS A 107 4.56 -13.51 -0.22
N VAL A 108 3.32 -13.13 0.12
CA VAL A 108 2.97 -11.74 0.45
C VAL A 108 3.60 -11.29 1.76
N ILE A 109 3.65 -12.13 2.80
CA ILE A 109 4.35 -11.85 4.06
C ILE A 109 5.84 -11.59 3.80
N GLN A 110 6.49 -12.45 3.04
CA GLN A 110 7.91 -12.30 2.67
C GLN A 110 8.13 -10.98 1.92
N HIS A 111 7.27 -10.66 0.95
CA HIS A 111 7.34 -9.41 0.20
C HIS A 111 7.14 -8.17 1.10
N VAL A 112 6.18 -8.20 2.02
CA VAL A 112 5.90 -7.13 2.97
C VAL A 112 7.10 -6.87 3.88
N ASN A 113 7.72 -7.94 4.41
CA ASN A 113 8.89 -7.82 5.28
C ASN A 113 10.14 -7.39 4.53
N HIS A 114 10.36 -7.87 3.32
CA HIS A 114 11.44 -7.43 2.45
C HIS A 114 11.36 -5.92 2.18
N LEU A 115 10.18 -5.42 1.81
CA LEU A 115 9.98 -3.99 1.60
C LEU A 115 10.10 -3.17 2.89
N ALA A 116 9.68 -3.72 4.03
CA ALA A 116 9.85 -3.07 5.31
C ALA A 116 11.34 -2.88 5.66
N ALA A 117 12.16 -3.90 5.40
CA ALA A 117 13.61 -3.82 5.57
C ALA A 117 14.24 -2.77 4.65
N ILE A 118 13.90 -2.77 3.35
CA ILE A 118 14.40 -1.76 2.39
C ILE A 118 14.03 -0.33 2.81
N ASN A 119 12.80 -0.15 3.31
CA ASN A 119 12.31 1.18 3.71
C ASN A 119 12.64 1.53 5.18
N GLU A 120 13.42 0.68 5.86
CA GLU A 120 13.89 0.87 7.24
C GLU A 120 12.75 1.16 8.23
N HIS A 121 11.68 0.38 8.14
CA HIS A 121 10.60 0.41 9.12
C HIS A 121 10.25 -0.99 9.60
N LYS A 122 9.51 -1.07 10.72
CA LYS A 122 9.11 -2.35 11.31
C LYS A 122 8.25 -3.15 10.32
N GLY A 123 8.63 -4.41 10.12
CA GLY A 123 7.84 -5.43 9.42
C GLY A 123 6.99 -6.26 10.38
N LEU A 124 6.39 -7.33 9.87
CA LEU A 124 5.65 -8.31 10.65
C LEU A 124 6.60 -9.13 11.52
N SER A 125 6.28 -9.22 12.82
CA SER A 125 6.95 -10.10 13.78
C SER A 125 6.57 -11.57 13.60
N ALA A 126 7.36 -12.47 14.19
CA ALA A 126 7.09 -13.91 14.14
C ALA A 126 5.69 -14.28 14.67
N GLN A 127 5.25 -13.63 15.75
CA GLN A 127 3.91 -13.83 16.31
C GLN A 127 2.82 -13.36 15.34
N GLU A 128 2.96 -12.16 14.78
CA GLU A 128 1.99 -11.64 13.79
C GLU A 128 1.91 -12.53 12.55
N ILE A 129 3.04 -13.11 12.12
CA ILE A 129 3.08 -14.07 11.01
C ILE A 129 2.30 -15.35 11.38
N ALA A 130 2.54 -15.91 12.56
CA ALA A 130 1.83 -17.09 13.03
C ALA A 130 0.31 -16.84 13.12
N ASP A 131 -0.09 -15.70 13.69
CA ASP A 131 -1.49 -15.30 13.81
C ASP A 131 -2.15 -15.14 12.44
N ILE A 132 -1.48 -14.47 11.50
CA ILE A 132 -1.96 -14.31 10.12
C ILE A 132 -2.12 -15.68 9.45
N LEU A 133 -1.13 -16.56 9.58
CA LEU A 133 -1.18 -17.87 8.93
C LEU A 133 -2.26 -18.79 9.51
N ASN A 134 -2.68 -18.59 10.76
CA ASN A 134 -3.80 -19.31 11.36
C ASN A 134 -5.17 -18.86 10.81
N LEU A 135 -5.26 -17.69 10.19
CA LEU A 135 -6.48 -17.20 9.54
C LEU A 135 -6.76 -17.86 8.20
N TYR A 136 -5.77 -18.56 7.63
CA TYR A 136 -5.90 -19.25 6.36
C TYR A 136 -5.78 -20.75 6.62
N PRO A 137 -6.75 -21.56 6.17
CA PRO A 137 -6.63 -23.00 6.32
C PRO A 137 -5.33 -23.47 5.66
N GLY A 138 -4.63 -24.39 6.33
CA GLY A 138 -3.64 -25.20 5.63
C GLY A 138 -4.37 -25.89 4.48
N ALA A 139 -3.73 -26.00 3.31
CA ALA A 139 -4.34 -26.64 2.13
C ALA A 139 -5.06 -27.92 2.59
N TYR A 140 -6.39 -27.87 2.63
CA TYR A 140 -7.16 -29.05 2.95
C TYR A 140 -6.87 -30.02 1.81
N ASN A 141 -6.29 -31.16 2.17
CA ASN A 141 -6.17 -32.31 1.29
C ASN A 141 -7.49 -32.44 0.52
N ALA A 142 -7.39 -32.45 -0.81
CA ALA A 142 -8.49 -32.87 -1.65
C ALA A 142 -8.96 -34.23 -1.10
N ALA A 143 -10.17 -34.24 -0.55
CA ALA A 143 -10.92 -35.44 -0.23
C ALA A 143 -11.88 -35.72 -1.38
#